data_AF-A0A2R6T8P7-F1
#
_entry.id   AF-A0A2R6T8P7-F1
#
_cell.length_a   1.000
_cell.length_b   1.000
_cell.length_c   1.000
_cell.angle_alpha   90.00
_cell.angle_beta   90.00
_cell.angle_gamma   90.00
#
_symmetry.space_group_name_H-M   'P 1'
#
loop_
_entity.id
_entity.type
_entity.pdbx_description
1 polymer ?
#
loop_
_entity_poly.entity_id
_entity_poly.type
_entity_poly.pdbx_seq_one_letter_code
_entity_poly.pdbx_strand_id
1 'polypeptide(L)'
;MVLENWKRRTIIKETFPLLTALAAVGVISGLILEAYKKTLIQYPQLLLLIPVMIGMGGNLGAILASRTSTALHLGIIELTPKNKALRNNIIATIILATIIFTLTGILTHPISQILNIGNQLSITQITLISLTSGIIISLITIALTIISTYLSYTHGLDPDNTVLPIVTSLSDIAGILIFYLTALYFI
;
A
#
# COMPACT_ATOMS: atom_id res chain seq x y z
N MET A 1 9.21 -25.11 -22.88
CA MET A 1 9.93 -24.05 -23.63
C MET A 1 9.77 -22.67 -22.96
N VAL A 2 9.98 -22.56 -21.64
CA VAL A 2 10.04 -21.27 -20.89
C VAL A 2 11.01 -21.40 -19.69
N LEU A 3 11.21 -22.60 -19.16
CA LEU A 3 12.06 -22.84 -17.99
C LEU A 3 13.58 -22.94 -18.27
N GLU A 4 14.04 -22.97 -19.53
CA GLU A 4 15.47 -23.10 -19.85
C GLU A 4 16.29 -21.80 -19.69
N ASN A 5 15.64 -20.66 -19.48
CA ASN A 5 16.29 -19.34 -19.44
C ASN A 5 16.57 -18.77 -18.03
N TRP A 6 16.40 -19.56 -16.96
CA TRP A 6 16.72 -19.15 -15.58
C TRP A 6 18.22 -19.21 -15.25
N LYS A 7 19.07 -18.74 -16.18
CA LYS A 7 20.50 -18.54 -15.90
C LYS A 7 20.65 -17.28 -15.06
N ARG A 8 21.48 -17.33 -14.00
CA ARG A 8 21.73 -16.19 -13.08
C ARG A 8 21.99 -14.86 -13.83
N ARG A 9 22.73 -14.92 -14.94
CA ARG A 9 23.04 -13.75 -15.78
C ARG A 9 21.81 -13.13 -16.44
N THR A 10 20.83 -13.93 -16.85
CA THR A 10 19.59 -13.45 -17.47
C THR A 10 18.72 -12.76 -16.44
N ILE A 11 18.53 -13.39 -15.28
CA ILE A 11 17.77 -12.80 -14.16
C ILE A 11 18.36 -11.45 -13.75
N ILE A 12 19.68 -11.37 -13.58
CA ILE A 12 20.34 -10.10 -13.22
C ILE A 12 20.11 -9.04 -14.30
N LYS A 13 20.26 -9.37 -15.58
CA LYS A 13 20.07 -8.39 -16.66
C LYS A 13 18.64 -7.87 -16.79
N GLU A 14 17.65 -8.73 -16.58
CA GLU A 14 16.23 -8.37 -16.67
C GLU A 14 15.77 -7.60 -15.42
N THR A 15 16.15 -8.07 -14.23
CA THR A 15 15.64 -7.53 -12.97
C THR A 15 16.43 -6.30 -12.47
N PHE A 16 17.72 -6.17 -12.80
CA PHE A 16 18.55 -5.06 -12.30
C PHE A 16 18.07 -3.67 -12.74
N PRO A 17 17.72 -3.42 -14.02
CA PRO A 17 17.18 -2.12 -14.45
C PRO A 17 15.86 -1.79 -13.77
N LEU A 18 14.99 -2.79 -13.61
CA LEU A 18 13.71 -2.63 -12.92
C LEU A 18 13.93 -2.28 -11.44
N LEU A 19 14.77 -3.03 -10.73
CA LEU A 19 15.06 -2.78 -9.32
C LEU A 19 15.73 -1.42 -9.10
N THR A 20 16.62 -1.00 -9.99
CA THR A 20 17.26 0.32 -9.89
C THR A 20 16.25 1.45 -10.09
N ALA A 21 15.30 1.30 -11.03
CA ALA A 21 14.20 2.25 -11.19
C ALA A 21 13.29 2.28 -9.96
N LEU A 22 12.87 1.11 -9.44
CA LEU A 22 12.04 1.01 -8.24
C LEU A 22 12.75 1.58 -7.01
N ALA A 23 14.06 1.35 -6.87
CA ALA A 23 14.86 1.92 -5.80
C ALA A 23 14.90 3.46 -5.89
N ALA A 24 15.06 4.03 -7.09
CA ALA A 24 15.03 5.47 -7.29
C ALA A 24 13.67 6.08 -6.90
N VAL A 25 12.56 5.38 -7.21
CA VAL A 25 11.22 5.78 -6.76
C VAL A 25 11.11 5.68 -5.22
N GLY A 26 11.63 4.62 -4.62
CA GLY A 26 11.64 4.45 -3.16
C GLY A 26 12.44 5.53 -2.41
N VAL A 27 13.49 6.08 -3.04
CA VAL A 27 14.24 7.23 -2.48
C VAL A 27 13.31 8.44 -2.27
N ILE A 28 12.31 8.66 -3.12
CA ILE A 28 11.34 9.75 -2.97
C ILE A 28 10.57 9.60 -1.64
N SER A 29 10.07 8.39 -1.35
CA SER A 29 9.41 8.10 -0.07
C SER A 29 10.34 8.31 1.13
N GLY A 30 11.63 7.98 0.98
CA GLY A 30 12.66 8.22 1.99
C GLY A 30 12.93 9.72 2.24
N LEU A 31 13.00 10.53 1.19
CA LEU A 31 13.16 11.99 1.29
C LEU A 31 11.95 12.64 1.95
N ILE A 32 10.75 12.17 1.63
CA ILE A 32 9.51 12.61 2.28
C ILE A 32 9.56 12.28 3.79
N LEU A 33 9.99 11.06 4.14
CA LEU A 33 10.16 10.66 5.54
C LEU A 33 11.21 11.49 6.27
N GLU A 34 12.29 11.89 5.61
CA GLU A 34 13.31 12.78 6.20
C GLU A 34 12.74 14.14 6.57
N ALA A 35 11.87 14.71 5.73
CA ALA A 35 11.16 15.95 6.06
C ALA A 35 10.30 15.82 7.33
N TYR A 36 9.89 14.59 7.68
CA TYR A 36 9.01 14.30 8.82
C TYR A 36 9.77 14.01 10.12
N LYS A 37 11.10 13.96 10.06
CA LYS A 37 11.97 13.60 11.18
C LYS A 37 11.68 14.39 12.46
N LYS A 38 11.41 15.70 12.35
CA LYS A 38 11.10 16.54 13.53
C LYS A 38 9.84 16.07 14.26
N THR A 39 8.76 15.80 13.52
CA THR A 39 7.50 15.28 14.07
C THR A 39 7.70 13.89 14.67
N LEU A 40 8.50 13.03 14.04
CA LEU A 40 8.78 11.68 14.56
C LEU A 40 9.62 11.69 15.84
N ILE A 41 10.53 12.65 16.00
CA ILE A 41 11.27 12.83 17.26
C ILE A 41 10.34 13.32 18.37
N GLN A 42 9.39 14.21 18.04
CA GLN A 42 8.43 14.75 19.00
C GLN A 42 7.36 13.71 19.39
N TYR A 43 6.93 12.87 18.45
CA TYR A 43 5.92 11.82 18.62
C TYR A 43 6.45 10.45 18.13
N PRO A 44 7.34 9.81 18.91
CA PRO A 44 8.01 8.58 18.48
C PRO A 44 7.06 7.40 18.25
N GLN A 45 5.86 7.41 18.82
CA GLN A 45 4.86 6.36 18.58
C GLN A 45 4.48 6.23 17.11
N LEU A 46 4.56 7.33 16.34
CA LEU A 46 4.27 7.31 14.91
C LEU A 46 5.26 6.43 14.13
N LEU A 47 6.49 6.23 14.63
CA LEU A 47 7.48 5.36 13.99
C LEU A 47 7.01 3.90 13.90
N LEU A 48 6.22 3.45 14.88
CA LEU A 48 5.67 2.09 14.91
C LEU A 48 4.62 1.86 13.83
N LEU A 49 3.96 2.91 13.37
CA LEU A 49 2.94 2.83 12.32
C LEU A 49 3.55 2.78 10.92
N ILE A 50 4.67 3.48 10.69
CA ILE A 50 5.25 3.68 9.34
C ILE A 50 5.32 2.40 8.50
N PRO A 51 5.87 1.27 8.98
CA PRO A 51 5.97 0.07 8.15
C PRO A 51 4.61 -0.47 7.71
N VAL A 52 3.60 -0.40 8.60
CA VAL A 52 2.24 -0.83 8.29
C VAL A 52 1.58 0.13 7.31
N MET A 53 1.74 1.44 7.52
CA MET A 53 1.11 2.45 6.67
C MET A 53 1.62 2.40 5.23
N ILE A 54 2.93 2.22 5.05
CA ILE A 54 3.56 2.11 3.73
C ILE A 54 3.21 0.74 3.10
N GLY A 55 3.44 -0.36 3.81
CA GLY A 55 3.31 -1.69 3.24
C GLY A 55 1.86 -2.12 2.96
N MET A 56 0.90 -1.68 3.77
CA MET A 56 -0.48 -2.16 3.65
C MET A 56 -1.16 -1.66 2.36
N GLY A 57 -0.78 -0.49 1.85
CA GLY A 57 -1.25 0.01 0.56
C GLY A 57 -0.91 -0.98 -0.56
N GLY A 58 0.36 -1.31 -0.74
CA GLY A 58 0.79 -2.30 -1.74
C GLY A 58 0.10 -3.66 -1.56
N ASN A 59 -0.01 -4.14 -0.31
CA ASN A 59 -0.64 -5.44 -0.02
C ASN A 59 -2.13 -5.49 -0.38
N LEU A 60 -2.91 -4.46 -0.02
CA LEU A 60 -4.33 -4.38 -0.39
C LEU A 60 -4.50 -4.33 -1.90
N GLY A 61 -3.63 -3.57 -2.57
CA GLY A 61 -3.59 -3.44 -4.02
C GLY A 61 -3.29 -4.78 -4.70
N ALA A 62 -2.28 -5.49 -4.22
CA ALA A 62 -1.90 -6.81 -4.71
C ALA A 62 -3.07 -7.81 -4.62
N ILE A 63 -3.72 -7.89 -3.46
CA ILE A 63 -4.85 -8.81 -3.25
C ILE A 63 -6.00 -8.49 -4.21
N LEU A 64 -6.34 -7.20 -4.36
CA LEU A 64 -7.40 -6.78 -5.27
C LEU A 64 -7.02 -7.03 -6.73
N ALA A 65 -5.77 -6.73 -7.12
CA ALA A 65 -5.24 -6.94 -8.46
C ALA A 65 -5.30 -8.42 -8.84
N SER A 66 -4.73 -9.32 -8.02
CA SER A 66 -4.71 -10.76 -8.31
C SER A 66 -6.12 -11.36 -8.42
N ARG A 67 -7.05 -10.95 -7.55
CA ARG A 67 -8.44 -11.41 -7.63
C ARG A 67 -9.14 -10.91 -8.88
N THR A 68 -8.93 -9.64 -9.23
CA THR A 68 -9.55 -9.02 -10.41
C THR A 68 -8.96 -9.61 -11.70
N SER A 69 -7.64 -9.75 -11.77
CA SER A 69 -6.91 -10.37 -12.89
C SER A 69 -7.37 -11.81 -13.13
N THR A 70 -7.41 -12.64 -12.09
CA THR A 70 -7.89 -14.03 -12.18
C THR A 70 -9.35 -14.09 -12.67
N ALA A 71 -10.22 -13.25 -12.11
CA ALA A 71 -11.62 -13.25 -12.48
C ALA A 71 -11.86 -12.73 -13.92
N LEU A 72 -11.02 -11.80 -14.41
CA LEU A 72 -11.03 -11.35 -15.80
C LEU A 72 -10.58 -12.45 -16.74
N HIS A 73 -9.49 -13.14 -16.39
CA HIS A 73 -8.94 -14.23 -17.20
C HIS A 73 -9.93 -15.41 -17.34
N LEU A 74 -10.70 -15.68 -16.28
CA LEU A 74 -11.76 -16.69 -16.29
C LEU A 74 -13.08 -16.21 -16.93
N GLY A 75 -13.17 -14.95 -17.37
CA GLY A 75 -14.40 -14.38 -17.92
C GLY A 75 -15.55 -14.21 -16.90
N ILE A 76 -15.24 -14.24 -15.61
CA ILE A 76 -16.22 -14.15 -14.50
C ILE A 76 -16.64 -12.69 -14.28
N ILE A 77 -15.73 -11.75 -14.55
CA ILE A 77 -16.00 -10.32 -14.38
C ILE A 77 -15.66 -9.52 -15.62
N GLU A 78 -16.38 -8.41 -15.76
CA GLU A 78 -16.02 -7.30 -16.64
C GLU A 78 -15.58 -6.13 -15.76
N LEU A 79 -14.62 -5.34 -16.23
CA LEU A 79 -14.13 -4.12 -15.56
C LEU A 79 -15.13 -2.95 -15.68
N THR A 80 -16.37 -3.22 -15.30
CA THR A 80 -17.46 -2.24 -15.28
C THR A 80 -17.87 -2.01 -13.83
N PRO A 81 -18.07 -0.76 -13.36
CA PRO A 81 -18.50 -0.49 -11.99
C PRO A 81 -19.87 -1.09 -11.62
N LYS A 82 -20.63 -1.56 -12.61
CA LYS A 82 -21.88 -2.32 -12.42
C LYS A 82 -21.66 -3.78 -12.02
N ASN A 83 -20.44 -4.31 -12.18
CA ASN A 83 -20.14 -5.70 -11.87
C ASN A 83 -20.18 -5.95 -10.36
N LYS A 84 -21.10 -6.83 -9.93
CA LYS A 84 -21.33 -7.14 -8.51
C LYS A 84 -20.10 -7.78 -7.85
N ALA A 85 -19.37 -8.63 -8.57
CA ALA A 85 -18.20 -9.31 -8.01
C ALA A 85 -17.02 -8.34 -7.82
N LEU A 86 -16.79 -7.41 -8.75
CA LEU A 86 -15.81 -6.34 -8.57
C LEU A 86 -16.15 -5.47 -7.35
N ARG A 87 -17.42 -5.03 -7.24
CA ARG A 87 -17.87 -4.23 -6.10
C ARG A 87 -17.71 -4.97 -4.77
N ASN A 88 -18.04 -6.26 -4.73
CA ASN A 88 -17.86 -7.07 -3.52
C ASN A 88 -16.39 -7.17 -3.10
N ASN A 89 -15.47 -7.31 -4.06
CA ASN A 89 -14.04 -7.30 -3.75
C ASN A 89 -13.58 -5.94 -3.22
N ILE A 90 -14.02 -4.83 -3.81
CA ILE A 90 -13.71 -3.48 -3.32
C ILE A 90 -14.20 -3.30 -1.88
N ILE A 91 -15.45 -3.67 -1.59
CA ILE A 91 -16.02 -3.59 -0.24
C ILE A 91 -15.23 -4.46 0.74
N ALA A 92 -14.89 -5.69 0.36
CA ALA A 92 -14.08 -6.58 1.19
C ALA A 92 -12.70 -5.98 1.50
N THR A 93 -12.06 -5.32 0.52
CA THR A 93 -10.77 -4.63 0.71
C THR A 93 -10.90 -3.45 1.69
N ILE A 94 -11.97 -2.66 1.61
CA ILE A 94 -12.23 -1.54 2.54
C ILE A 94 -12.50 -2.05 3.96
N ILE A 95 -13.30 -3.12 4.10
CA ILE A 95 -13.55 -3.75 5.40
C ILE A 95 -12.23 -4.26 6.00
N LEU A 96 -11.42 -4.96 5.19
CA LEU A 96 -10.12 -5.48 5.63
C LEU A 96 -9.17 -4.34 6.06
N ALA A 97 -9.10 -3.27 5.28
CA ALA A 97 -8.32 -2.08 5.61
C ALA A 97 -8.79 -1.47 6.94
N THR A 98 -10.10 -1.29 7.10
CA THR A 98 -10.69 -0.72 8.33
C THR A 98 -10.31 -1.54 9.56
N ILE A 99 -10.42 -2.87 9.48
CA ILE A 99 -10.05 -3.77 10.57
C ILE A 99 -8.55 -3.64 10.88
N ILE A 100 -7.68 -3.74 9.87
CA ILE A 100 -6.23 -3.72 10.06
C ILE A 100 -5.78 -2.40 10.66
N PHE A 101 -6.15 -1.26 10.06
CA PHE A 101 -5.69 0.04 10.54
C PHE A 101 -6.26 0.43 11.90
N THR A 102 -7.48 -0.02 12.24
CA THR A 102 -8.02 0.14 13.58
C THR A 102 -7.21 -0.67 14.59
N LEU A 103 -6.97 -1.96 14.30
CA LEU A 103 -6.18 -2.82 15.17
C LEU A 103 -4.75 -2.31 15.34
N THR A 104 -4.10 -1.89 14.26
CA THR A 104 -2.75 -1.31 14.31
C THR A 104 -2.72 -0.09 15.22
N GLY A 105 -3.69 0.81 15.11
CA GLY A 105 -3.79 1.98 15.98
C GLY A 105 -3.96 1.64 17.46
N ILE A 106 -4.88 0.72 17.77
CA ILE A 106 -5.13 0.25 19.15
C ILE A 106 -3.90 -0.43 19.74
N LEU A 107 -3.22 -1.28 18.96
CA LEU A 107 -2.05 -2.04 19.41
C LEU A 107 -0.79 -1.17 19.55
N THR A 108 -0.69 -0.08 18.78
CA THR A 108 0.51 0.78 18.80
C THR A 108 0.73 1.43 20.17
N HIS A 109 -0.34 1.86 20.85
CA HIS A 109 -0.23 2.51 22.16
C HIS A 109 0.38 1.61 23.26
N PRO A 110 -0.13 0.39 23.54
CA PRO A 110 0.49 -0.49 24.53
C PRO A 110 1.90 -0.93 24.09
N ILE A 111 2.14 -1.14 22.78
CA ILE A 111 3.48 -1.47 22.28
C ILE A 111 4.47 -0.32 22.55
N SER A 112 4.06 0.94 22.35
CA SER A 112 4.95 2.09 22.60
C SER A 112 5.31 2.23 24.08
N GLN A 113 4.41 1.84 24.99
CA GLN A 113 4.64 1.79 26.43
C GLN A 113 5.60 0.65 26.80
N ILE A 114 5.38 -0.56 26.28
CA ILE A 114 6.26 -1.72 26.54
C ILE A 114 7.70 -1.43 26.08
N LEU A 115 7.86 -0.79 24.92
CA LEU A 115 9.16 -0.49 24.34
C LEU A 115 9.78 0.82 24.86
N ASN A 116 9.08 1.56 25.73
CA ASN A 116 9.50 2.88 26.24
C ASN A 116 9.86 3.89 25.12
N ILE A 117 9.15 3.83 23.99
CA ILE A 117 9.42 4.67 22.82
C ILE A 117 8.76 6.05 22.96
N GLY A 118 7.60 6.12 23.62
CA GLY A 118 6.89 7.39 23.84
C GLY A 118 5.48 7.21 24.40
N ASN A 119 4.95 8.27 25.01
CA ASN A 119 3.59 8.34 25.58
C ASN A 119 2.87 9.68 25.33
N GLN A 120 3.37 10.49 24.39
CA GLN A 120 2.81 11.77 23.96
C GLN A 120 1.39 11.68 23.36
N LEU A 121 1.10 10.65 22.55
CA LEU A 121 -0.20 10.47 21.90
C LEU A 121 -1.06 9.48 22.68
N SER A 122 -2.32 9.86 22.91
CA SER A 122 -3.33 8.97 23.47
C SER A 122 -3.70 7.83 22.51
N ILE A 123 -4.21 6.72 23.05
CA ILE A 123 -4.71 5.59 22.23
C ILE A 123 -5.72 6.04 21.18
N THR A 124 -6.61 6.99 21.54
CA THR A 124 -7.62 7.54 20.65
C THR A 124 -6.99 8.31 19.50
N GLN A 125 -6.01 9.18 19.77
CA GLN A 125 -5.31 9.94 18.72
C GLN A 125 -4.56 9.01 17.76
N ILE A 126 -3.77 8.06 18.28
CA ILE A 126 -3.02 7.11 17.44
C ILE A 126 -3.98 6.29 16.57
N THR A 127 -5.10 5.84 17.15
CA THR A 127 -6.11 5.07 16.42
C THR A 127 -6.79 5.89 15.33
N LEU A 128 -7.16 7.14 15.62
CA LEU A 128 -7.75 8.04 14.62
C LEU A 128 -6.77 8.36 13.49
N ILE A 129 -5.51 8.65 13.81
CA ILE A 129 -4.47 8.87 12.80
C ILE A 129 -4.35 7.64 11.90
N SER A 130 -4.15 6.45 12.49
CA SER A 130 -4.00 5.18 11.76
C SER A 130 -5.22 4.85 10.89
N LEU A 131 -6.42 4.96 11.44
CA LEU A 131 -7.66 4.64 10.73
C LEU A 131 -7.93 5.60 9.58
N THR A 132 -7.81 6.90 9.83
CA THR A 132 -8.12 7.92 8.80
C THR A 132 -7.14 7.86 7.63
N SER A 133 -5.84 7.81 7.90
CA SER A 133 -4.84 7.62 6.85
C SER A 133 -4.99 6.28 6.15
N GLY A 134 -5.21 5.20 6.91
CA GLY A 134 -5.41 3.87 6.38
C GLY A 134 -6.58 3.78 5.39
N ILE A 135 -7.72 4.41 5.72
CA ILE A 135 -8.86 4.48 4.81
C ILE A 135 -8.49 5.26 3.54
N ILE A 136 -7.87 6.43 3.64
CA ILE A 136 -7.51 7.24 2.48
C ILE A 136 -6.52 6.50 1.58
N ILE A 137 -5.49 5.87 2.17
CA ILE A 137 -4.50 5.05 1.45
C ILE A 137 -5.18 3.88 0.76
N SER A 138 -6.12 3.19 1.44
CA SER A 138 -6.86 2.07 0.85
C SER A 138 -7.71 2.50 -0.36
N LEU A 139 -8.38 3.66 -0.28
CA LEU A 139 -9.18 4.17 -1.39
C LEU A 139 -8.33 4.52 -2.60
N ILE A 140 -7.18 5.17 -2.38
CA ILE A 140 -6.23 5.49 -3.46
C ILE A 140 -5.68 4.19 -4.07
N THR A 141 -5.26 3.25 -3.23
CA THR A 141 -4.76 1.94 -3.69
C THR A 141 -5.81 1.20 -4.53
N ILE A 142 -7.08 1.19 -4.10
CA ILE A 142 -8.18 0.57 -4.84
C ILE A 142 -8.35 1.24 -6.19
N ALA A 143 -8.36 2.58 -6.24
CA ALA A 143 -8.48 3.33 -7.49
C ALA A 143 -7.31 3.03 -8.44
N LEU A 144 -6.07 3.08 -7.93
CA LEU A 144 -4.87 2.75 -8.69
C LEU A 144 -4.92 1.33 -9.23
N THR A 145 -5.39 0.37 -8.44
CA THR A 145 -5.50 -1.03 -8.84
C THR A 145 -6.50 -1.20 -9.97
N ILE A 146 -7.70 -0.62 -9.87
CA ILE A 146 -8.74 -0.73 -10.89
C ILE A 146 -8.28 -0.07 -12.20
N ILE A 147 -7.72 1.15 -12.11
CA ILE A 147 -7.24 1.90 -13.28
C ILE A 147 -6.11 1.14 -13.96
N SER A 148 -5.11 0.70 -13.20
CA SER A 148 -3.96 -0.02 -13.76
C SER A 148 -4.37 -1.36 -14.36
N THR A 149 -5.29 -2.09 -13.72
CA THR A 149 -5.82 -3.36 -14.25
C THR A 149 -6.57 -3.13 -15.56
N TYR A 150 -7.37 -2.06 -15.65
CA TYR A 150 -8.08 -1.68 -16.87
C TYR A 150 -7.13 -1.28 -18.00
N LEU A 151 -6.13 -0.45 -17.71
CA LEU A 151 -5.13 -0.06 -18.71
C LEU A 151 -4.32 -1.27 -19.18
N SER A 152 -3.90 -2.14 -18.26
CA SER A 152 -3.18 -3.35 -18.63
C SER A 152 -4.02 -4.25 -19.55
N TYR A 153 -5.26 -4.52 -19.16
CA TYR A 153 -6.18 -5.37 -19.93
C TYR A 153 -6.47 -4.80 -21.32
N THR A 154 -6.76 -3.50 -21.43
CA THR A 154 -7.05 -2.84 -22.72
C THR A 154 -5.86 -2.78 -23.66
N HIS A 155 -4.63 -2.77 -23.13
CA HIS A 155 -3.39 -2.80 -23.93
C HIS A 155 -2.88 -4.23 -24.18
N GLY A 156 -3.61 -5.26 -23.78
CA GLY A 156 -3.19 -6.67 -23.92
C GLY A 156 -1.98 -7.04 -23.06
N LEU A 157 -1.67 -6.24 -22.04
CA LEU A 157 -0.61 -6.50 -21.07
C LEU A 157 -1.17 -7.35 -19.94
N ASP A 158 -0.35 -8.27 -19.42
CA ASP A 158 -0.70 -9.07 -18.25
C ASP A 158 -0.77 -8.17 -16.99
N PRO A 159 -1.95 -8.01 -16.38
CA PRO A 159 -2.12 -7.19 -15.18
C PRO A 159 -1.22 -7.64 -14.03
N ASP A 160 -0.88 -8.93 -13.94
CA ASP A 160 -0.06 -9.44 -12.84
C ASP A 160 1.39 -8.93 -12.94
N ASN A 161 1.86 -8.61 -14.16
CA ASN A 161 3.21 -8.11 -14.42
C ASN A 161 3.34 -6.58 -14.36
N THR A 162 2.25 -5.84 -14.54
CA THR A 162 2.27 -4.36 -14.61
C THR A 162 1.61 -3.69 -13.41
N VAL A 163 0.49 -4.22 -12.91
CA VAL A 163 -0.32 -3.58 -11.87
C VAL A 163 0.42 -3.59 -10.54
N LEU A 164 1.04 -4.71 -10.17
CA LEU A 164 1.66 -4.85 -8.86
C LEU A 164 2.84 -3.89 -8.64
N PRO A 165 3.81 -3.76 -9.57
CA PRO A 165 4.87 -2.75 -9.43
C PRO A 165 4.32 -1.32 -9.36
N ILE A 166 3.34 -0.98 -10.21
CA ILE A 166 2.75 0.37 -10.26
C ILE A 166 2.04 0.69 -8.94
N VAL A 167 1.16 -0.20 -8.49
CA VAL A 167 0.36 0.02 -7.28
C VAL A 167 1.25 0.07 -6.05
N THR A 168 2.20 -0.85 -5.90
CA THR A 168 3.10 -0.85 -4.73
C THR A 168 3.91 0.44 -4.65
N SER A 169 4.56 0.85 -5.74
CA SER A 169 5.39 2.05 -5.73
C SER A 169 4.60 3.34 -5.50
N LEU A 170 3.42 3.48 -6.10
CA LEU A 170 2.57 4.65 -5.88
C LEU A 170 1.94 4.66 -4.49
N SER A 171 1.52 3.50 -3.99
CA SER A 171 0.98 3.35 -2.64
C SER A 171 2.04 3.59 -1.57
N ASP A 172 3.33 3.32 -1.82
CA ASP A 172 4.40 3.65 -0.88
C ASP A 172 4.54 5.17 -0.72
N ILE A 173 4.56 5.92 -1.84
CA ILE A 173 4.65 7.39 -1.84
C ILE A 173 3.39 7.98 -1.21
N ALA A 174 2.21 7.54 -1.63
CA ALA A 174 0.94 7.99 -1.06
C ALA A 174 0.85 7.66 0.43
N GLY A 175 1.29 6.46 0.82
CA GLY A 175 1.27 5.95 2.18
C GLY A 175 2.00 6.86 3.15
N ILE A 176 3.25 7.22 2.84
CA ILE A 176 4.03 8.11 3.71
C ILE A 176 3.45 9.53 3.73
N LEU A 177 3.06 10.08 2.58
CA LEU A 177 2.50 11.44 2.48
C LEU A 177 1.21 11.59 3.27
N ILE A 178 0.24 10.69 3.03
CA ILE A 178 -1.08 10.74 3.66
C ILE A 178 -0.96 10.50 5.16
N PHE A 179 -0.17 9.51 5.55
CA PHE A 179 0.06 9.23 6.97
C PHE A 179 0.57 10.48 7.70
N TYR A 180 1.53 11.19 7.12
CA TYR A 180 2.03 12.42 7.73
C TYR A 180 1.03 13.56 7.75
N LEU A 181 0.33 13.81 6.64
CA LEU A 181 -0.67 14.88 6.59
C LEU A 181 -1.78 14.65 7.61
N THR A 182 -2.22 13.40 7.79
CA THR A 182 -3.18 13.06 8.84
C THR A 182 -2.58 13.20 10.25
N ALA A 183 -1.33 12.80 10.46
CA ALA A 183 -0.67 12.99 11.74
C ALA A 183 -0.61 14.47 12.12
N LEU A 184 -0.23 15.36 11.20
CA LEU A 184 -0.23 16.82 11.42
C LEU A 184 -1.61 17.39 11.70
N TYR A 185 -2.67 16.78 11.18
CA TYR A 185 -4.03 17.26 11.39
C TYR A 185 -4.55 16.95 12.81
N PHE A 186 -4.14 15.81 13.39
CA PHE A 186 -4.64 15.33 14.69
C PHE A 186 -3.73 15.67 15.88
N ILE A 187 -2.56 16.24 15.63
CA ILE A 187 -1.52 16.59 16.60
C ILE A 187 -1.45 18.10 16.74
#